data_AF-A0A6P6CUY9-F1
#
_entry.id   AF-A0A6P6CUY9-F1
#
_cell.length_a   1.000
_cell.length_b   1.000
_cell.length_c   1.000
_cell.angle_alpha   90.00
_cell.angle_beta   90.00
_cell.angle_gamma   90.00
#
_symmetry.space_group_name_H-M   'P 1'
#
loop_
_entity.id
_entity.type
_entity.pdbx_description
1 polymer ?
#
loop_
_entity_poly.entity_id
_entity_poly.type
_entity_poly.pdbx_seq_one_letter_code
_entity_poly.pdbx_strand_id
1 'polypeptide(L)'
;MAAWAAVSLSRTAIPCLRALGPGARFALPHVPPASHTDPPGCSPALGRTLHLTTVVPAGHNKWSKVRHIKGPKDTERSRIFSKLCLSIRLAVKEGGPNPELNNNLANILEVCRSKHMPKSTIEASLKMEKTKGVYLLYEGRGPGGSSLLIEALSNSGSKCHSDIKHILNKNGGMMAEGARHSFDKKGVIVVGVEDKEKKAVDLERALELAIEAGAEDVKETEDEEEKNIFKAYLIKIYNKSPM
;
A
#
# COMPACT_ATOMS: atom_id res chain seq x y z
N MET A 1 -5.21 16.09 -0.98
CA MET A 1 -5.14 14.72 -0.41
C MET A 1 -3.98 14.01 -1.10
N ALA A 2 -3.02 13.46 -0.34
CA ALA A 2 -1.88 12.78 -0.95
C ALA A 2 -2.28 11.36 -1.40
N ALA A 3 -2.22 11.11 -2.70
CA ALA A 3 -2.36 9.77 -3.27
C ALA A 3 -1.06 8.99 -3.05
N TRP A 4 -1.12 7.90 -2.29
CA TRP A 4 0.01 7.01 -2.06
C TRP A 4 -0.23 5.73 -2.87
N ALA A 5 0.54 5.53 -3.94
CA ALA A 5 0.54 4.29 -4.69
C ALA A 5 1.16 3.17 -3.84
N ALA A 6 0.32 2.30 -3.30
CA ALA A 6 0.76 1.06 -2.65
C ALA A 6 1.02 0.00 -3.72
N VAL A 7 2.29 -0.18 -4.10
CA VAL A 7 2.70 -1.34 -4.90
C VAL A 7 2.64 -2.58 -4.01
N SER A 8 1.54 -3.34 -4.15
CA SER A 8 1.38 -4.67 -3.57
C SER A 8 2.08 -5.68 -4.47
N LEU A 9 3.29 -6.09 -4.10
CA LEU A 9 3.96 -7.25 -4.71
C LEU A 9 3.25 -8.53 -4.26
N SER A 10 2.39 -9.05 -5.12
CA SER A 10 1.85 -10.41 -5.00
C SER A 10 3.00 -11.41 -5.16
N ARG A 11 3.32 -12.13 -4.07
CA ARG A 11 4.19 -13.32 -4.13
C ARG A 11 3.53 -14.36 -5.03
N THR A 12 4.02 -14.53 -6.24
CA THR A 12 3.80 -15.76 -7.01
C THR A 12 4.65 -16.86 -6.37
N ALA A 13 3.99 -17.80 -5.71
CA ALA A 13 4.61 -19.03 -5.27
C ALA A 13 4.78 -19.95 -6.50
N ILE A 14 6.03 -20.17 -6.91
CA ILE A 14 6.37 -21.19 -7.91
C ILE A 14 6.28 -22.56 -7.22
N PRO A 15 5.57 -23.56 -7.77
CA PRO A 15 5.59 -24.90 -7.21
C PRO A 15 6.95 -25.54 -7.47
N CYS A 16 7.63 -25.99 -6.41
CA CYS A 16 8.79 -26.87 -6.52
C CYS A 16 8.36 -28.22 -7.13
N LEU A 17 8.76 -28.49 -8.38
CA LEU A 17 8.74 -29.85 -8.92
C LEU A 17 9.77 -30.69 -8.15
N ARG A 18 9.30 -31.59 -7.28
CA ARG A 18 10.11 -32.72 -6.82
C ARG A 18 10.20 -33.73 -7.95
N ALA A 19 11.41 -33.94 -8.47
CA ALA A 19 11.73 -35.08 -9.32
C ALA A 19 11.61 -36.36 -8.48
N LEU A 20 10.65 -37.22 -8.83
CA LEU A 20 10.56 -38.60 -8.35
C LEU A 20 11.44 -39.48 -9.26
N GLY A 21 12.40 -40.18 -8.66
CA GLY A 21 13.25 -41.15 -9.34
C GLY A 21 12.48 -42.38 -9.85
N PRO A 22 13.09 -43.19 -10.73
CA PRO A 22 12.42 -44.32 -11.36
C PRO A 22 12.14 -45.45 -10.36
N GLY A 23 10.85 -45.73 -10.14
CA GLY A 23 10.36 -46.86 -9.35
C GLY A 23 10.59 -48.19 -10.06
N ALA A 24 11.21 -49.13 -9.34
CA ALA A 24 11.35 -50.52 -9.73
C ALA A 24 9.98 -51.18 -9.91
N ARG A 25 9.80 -51.85 -11.06
CA ARG A 25 8.59 -52.61 -11.39
C ARG A 25 8.62 -53.94 -10.64
N PHE A 26 7.69 -54.14 -9.71
CA PHE A 26 7.36 -55.47 -9.20
C PHE A 26 6.33 -56.10 -10.14
N ALA A 27 6.72 -57.21 -10.77
CA ALA A 27 5.84 -58.03 -11.58
C ALA A 27 4.87 -58.82 -10.68
N LEU A 28 3.57 -58.73 -10.97
CA LEU A 28 2.56 -59.62 -10.39
C LEU A 28 2.42 -60.87 -11.27
N PRO A 29 2.19 -62.05 -10.68
CA PRO A 29 2.11 -63.30 -11.41
C PRO A 29 0.80 -63.45 -12.21
N HIS A 30 0.99 -64.09 -13.36
CA HIS A 30 0.09 -64.39 -14.44
C HIS A 30 -0.99 -65.42 -14.03
N VAL A 31 -2.27 -65.09 -14.20
CA VAL A 31 -3.39 -66.05 -14.13
C VAL A 31 -3.84 -66.36 -15.56
N PRO A 32 -3.93 -67.63 -15.99
CA PRO A 32 -4.40 -67.96 -17.33
C PRO A 32 -5.94 -67.82 -17.42
N PRO A 33 -6.51 -67.40 -18.56
CA PRO A 33 -7.95 -67.21 -18.68
C PRO A 33 -8.67 -68.54 -18.90
N ALA A 34 -9.77 -68.72 -18.17
CA ALA A 34 -10.74 -69.79 -18.44
C ALA A 34 -11.50 -69.47 -19.74
N SER A 35 -11.58 -70.45 -20.62
CA SER A 35 -12.34 -70.42 -21.87
C SER A 35 -13.84 -70.40 -21.60
N HIS A 36 -14.49 -69.26 -21.86
CA HIS A 36 -15.93 -69.17 -22.03
C HIS A 36 -16.23 -68.86 -23.50
N THR A 37 -17.03 -69.72 -24.11
CA THR A 37 -17.58 -69.59 -25.46
C THR A 37 -18.75 -68.60 -25.45
N ASP A 38 -18.62 -67.49 -26.16
CA ASP A 38 -19.73 -66.56 -26.39
C ASP A 38 -20.58 -67.00 -27.60
N PRO A 39 -21.91 -67.05 -27.50
CA PRO A 39 -22.79 -67.24 -28.67
C PRO A 39 -22.93 -65.92 -29.47
N PRO A 40 -23.24 -65.99 -30.78
CA PRO A 40 -23.27 -64.81 -31.63
C PRO A 40 -24.59 -64.06 -31.46
N GLY A 41 -24.49 -62.75 -31.30
CA GLY A 41 -25.60 -61.82 -31.56
C GLY A 41 -26.13 -61.11 -30.33
N CYS A 42 -25.59 -59.92 -30.04
CA CYS A 42 -26.37 -58.72 -29.78
C CYS A 42 -25.41 -57.53 -29.64
N SER A 43 -25.48 -56.57 -30.55
CA SER A 43 -24.75 -55.31 -30.43
C SER A 43 -25.19 -54.56 -29.16
N PRO A 44 -24.30 -54.23 -28.20
CA PRO A 44 -24.69 -53.37 -27.11
C PRO A 44 -24.83 -51.95 -27.66
N ALA A 45 -26.03 -51.39 -27.51
CA ALA A 45 -26.29 -49.99 -27.82
C ALA A 45 -25.28 -49.10 -27.09
N LEU A 46 -24.82 -48.04 -27.77
CA LEU A 46 -23.88 -47.05 -27.25
C LEU A 46 -24.55 -46.23 -26.13
N GLY A 47 -24.71 -46.84 -24.96
CA GLY A 47 -25.21 -46.19 -23.76
C GLY A 47 -24.15 -45.23 -23.25
N ARG A 48 -24.44 -43.92 -23.33
CA ARG A 48 -23.62 -42.88 -22.71
C ARG A 48 -23.45 -43.21 -21.22
N THR A 49 -22.24 -43.57 -20.82
CA THR A 49 -21.88 -43.78 -19.42
C THR A 49 -21.91 -42.42 -18.74
N LEU A 50 -22.90 -42.19 -17.86
CA LEU A 50 -22.94 -40.98 -17.04
C LEU A 50 -21.86 -41.09 -15.97
N HIS A 51 -20.80 -40.30 -16.12
CA HIS A 51 -19.73 -40.21 -15.13
C HIS A 51 -20.24 -39.43 -13.91
N LEU A 52 -20.77 -40.16 -12.92
CA LEU A 52 -21.15 -39.59 -11.62
C LEU A 52 -19.88 -39.35 -10.79
N THR A 53 -19.22 -38.21 -11.02
CA THR A 53 -18.29 -37.69 -10.02
C THR A 53 -19.07 -37.36 -8.76
N THR A 54 -18.79 -38.05 -7.65
CA THR A 54 -19.29 -37.68 -6.33
C THR A 54 -18.95 -36.21 -6.09
N VAL A 55 -19.97 -35.37 -5.88
CA VAL A 55 -19.78 -33.97 -5.50
C VAL A 55 -19.02 -33.97 -4.18
N VAL A 56 -17.73 -33.62 -4.22
CA VAL A 56 -16.95 -33.38 -3.00
C VAL A 56 -17.47 -32.05 -2.45
N PRO A 57 -18.17 -32.03 -1.30
CA PRO A 57 -18.61 -30.77 -0.74
C PRO A 57 -17.40 -29.91 -0.44
N ALA A 58 -17.43 -28.65 -0.90
CA ALA A 58 -16.43 -27.67 -0.50
C ALA A 58 -16.37 -27.64 1.04
N GLY A 59 -15.22 -27.96 1.61
CA GLY A 59 -15.07 -28.20 3.04
C GLY A 59 -15.69 -27.08 3.91
N HIS A 60 -16.38 -27.49 4.98
CA HIS A 60 -17.08 -26.65 5.95
C HIS A 60 -16.11 -25.89 6.89
N ASN A 61 -15.13 -25.16 6.34
CA ASN A 61 -14.17 -24.41 7.13
C ASN A 61 -14.42 -22.89 7.02
N LYS A 62 -15.54 -22.47 7.64
CA LYS A 62 -15.91 -21.06 7.80
C LYS A 62 -14.75 -20.24 8.37
N TRP A 63 -14.00 -20.80 9.32
CA TRP A 63 -12.85 -20.13 9.94
C TRP A 63 -11.75 -19.81 8.93
N SER A 64 -11.35 -20.77 8.08
CA SER A 64 -10.33 -20.52 7.07
C SER A 64 -10.74 -19.41 6.10
N LYS A 65 -11.99 -19.41 5.62
CA LYS A 65 -12.48 -18.36 4.71
C LYS A 65 -12.51 -16.98 5.38
N VAL A 66 -12.98 -16.92 6.63
CA VAL A 66 -12.98 -15.67 7.42
C VAL A 66 -11.55 -15.18 7.68
N ARG A 67 -10.61 -16.07 7.99
CA ARG A 67 -9.20 -15.72 8.23
C ARG A 67 -8.53 -15.11 7.01
N HIS A 68 -8.74 -15.68 5.83
CA HIS A 68 -8.16 -15.15 4.59
C HIS A 68 -8.67 -13.76 4.21
N ILE A 69 -9.88 -13.41 4.65
CA ILE A 69 -10.48 -12.08 4.41
C ILE A 69 -10.09 -11.10 5.52
N LYS A 70 -10.22 -11.49 6.79
CA LYS A 70 -9.95 -10.61 7.95
C LYS A 70 -8.47 -10.37 8.18
N GLY A 71 -7.62 -11.39 8.03
CA GLY A 71 -6.19 -11.30 8.32
C GLY A 71 -5.47 -10.17 7.56
N PRO A 72 -5.59 -10.09 6.23
CA PRO A 72 -5.00 -8.99 5.46
C PRO A 72 -5.57 -7.62 5.85
N LYS A 73 -6.88 -7.54 6.11
CA LYS A 73 -7.55 -6.29 6.49
C LYS A 73 -7.11 -5.78 7.87
N ASP A 74 -6.96 -6.68 8.84
CA ASP A 74 -6.48 -6.34 10.18
C ASP A 74 -4.99 -6.00 10.17
N THR A 75 -4.21 -6.65 9.30
CA THR A 75 -2.79 -6.29 9.06
C THR A 75 -2.69 -4.89 8.48
N GLU A 76 -3.53 -4.53 7.52
CA GLU A 76 -3.50 -3.19 6.93
C GLU A 76 -3.96 -2.13 7.93
N ARG A 77 -5.03 -2.40 8.70
CA ARG A 77 -5.49 -1.50 9.76
C ARG A 77 -4.41 -1.28 10.82
N SER A 78 -3.73 -2.34 11.28
CA SER A 78 -2.68 -2.22 12.29
C SER A 78 -1.44 -1.45 11.78
N ARG A 79 -1.12 -1.55 10.48
CA ARG A 79 -0.10 -0.70 9.84
C ARG A 79 -0.50 0.77 9.87
N ILE A 80 -1.73 1.10 9.52
CA ILE A 80 -2.25 2.48 9.57
C ILE A 80 -2.14 3.03 10.99
N PHE A 81 -2.58 2.27 11.99
CA PHE A 81 -2.49 2.70 13.40
C PHE A 81 -1.05 2.91 13.86
N SER A 82 -0.14 2.04 13.46
CA SER A 82 1.28 2.17 13.78
C SER A 82 1.89 3.46 13.20
N LYS A 83 1.53 3.81 11.96
CA LYS A 83 1.95 5.07 11.32
C LYS A 83 1.36 6.28 12.05
N LEU A 84 0.07 6.26 12.39
CA LEU A 84 -0.57 7.35 13.12
C LEU A 84 0.04 7.55 14.53
N CYS A 85 0.36 6.48 15.25
CA CYS A 85 1.08 6.59 16.54
C CYS A 85 2.45 7.27 16.39
N LEU A 86 3.17 6.99 15.30
CA LEU A 86 4.43 7.67 15.00
C LEU A 86 4.18 9.15 14.69
N SER A 87 3.22 9.48 13.82
CA SER A 87 2.86 10.87 13.47
C SER A 87 2.45 11.71 14.68
N ILE A 88 1.65 11.15 15.61
CA ILE A 88 1.30 11.82 16.87
C ILE A 88 2.58 12.16 17.65
N ARG A 89 3.49 11.20 17.82
CA ARG A 89 4.73 11.42 18.57
C ARG A 89 5.62 12.49 17.93
N LEU A 90 5.69 12.55 16.60
CA LEU A 90 6.41 13.60 15.89
C LEU A 90 5.79 14.97 16.16
N ALA A 91 4.48 15.11 15.96
CA ALA A 91 3.77 16.36 16.16
C ALA A 91 3.89 16.86 17.62
N VAL A 92 3.82 15.96 18.60
CA VAL A 92 4.03 16.26 20.03
C VAL A 92 5.47 16.72 20.30
N LYS A 93 6.45 16.13 19.62
CA LYS A 93 7.86 16.52 19.74
C LYS A 93 8.10 17.93 19.18
N GLU A 94 7.45 18.28 18.07
CA GLU A 94 7.60 19.57 17.38
C GLU A 94 6.84 20.71 18.06
N GLY A 95 5.57 20.49 18.45
CA GLY A 95 4.67 21.55 18.91
C GLY A 95 4.03 21.30 20.28
N GLY A 96 4.45 20.26 21.01
CA GLY A 96 3.90 19.91 22.32
C GLY A 96 2.61 19.09 22.26
N PRO A 97 2.14 18.57 23.42
CA PRO A 97 1.04 17.61 23.51
C PRO A 97 -0.36 18.23 23.44
N ASN A 98 -0.47 19.57 23.47
CA ASN A 98 -1.74 20.27 23.53
C ASN A 98 -2.27 20.51 22.10
N PRO A 99 -3.41 19.90 21.70
CA PRO A 99 -3.92 20.04 20.35
C PRO A 99 -4.44 21.45 20.02
N GLU A 100 -4.85 22.22 21.02
CA GLU A 100 -5.32 23.62 20.84
C GLU A 100 -4.18 24.57 20.44
N LEU A 101 -2.95 24.27 20.86
CA LEU A 101 -1.77 25.06 20.55
C LEU A 101 -1.00 24.52 19.34
N ASN A 102 -1.36 23.32 18.86
CA ASN A 102 -0.65 22.59 17.83
C ASN A 102 -1.64 22.09 16.76
N ASN A 103 -1.86 22.92 15.74
CA ASN A 103 -2.78 22.62 14.64
C ASN A 103 -2.40 21.33 13.89
N ASN A 104 -1.10 21.02 13.77
CA ASN A 104 -0.65 19.78 13.14
C ASN A 104 -1.12 18.55 13.94
N LEU A 105 -0.97 18.60 15.27
CA LEU A 105 -1.47 17.55 16.15
C LEU A 105 -3.00 17.44 16.08
N ALA A 106 -3.73 18.56 16.07
CA ALA A 106 -5.19 18.56 15.95
C ALA A 106 -5.68 17.82 14.68
N ASN A 107 -5.07 18.13 13.54
CA ASN A 107 -5.37 17.48 12.25
C ASN A 107 -5.08 15.98 12.30
N ILE A 108 -3.93 15.57 12.87
CA ILE A 108 -3.58 14.16 13.00
C ILE A 108 -4.58 13.42 13.90
N LEU A 109 -5.02 14.03 15.01
CA LEU A 109 -6.02 13.44 15.91
C LEU A 109 -7.38 13.28 15.23
N GLU A 110 -7.76 14.20 14.35
CA GLU A 110 -8.96 14.06 13.53
C GLU A 110 -8.87 12.86 12.58
N VAL A 111 -7.73 12.70 11.89
CA VAL A 111 -7.47 11.53 11.04
C VAL A 111 -7.51 10.22 11.85
N CYS A 112 -6.99 10.22 13.07
CA CYS A 112 -7.07 9.04 13.94
C CYS A 112 -8.52 8.64 14.25
N ARG A 113 -9.37 9.63 14.55
CA ARG A 113 -10.80 9.41 14.80
C ARG A 113 -11.52 8.89 13.55
N SER A 114 -11.24 9.46 12.37
CA SER A 114 -11.87 9.00 11.12
C SER A 114 -11.46 7.57 10.75
N LYS A 115 -10.26 7.13 11.15
CA LYS A 115 -9.79 5.74 11.00
C LYS A 115 -10.24 4.80 12.12
N HIS A 116 -11.14 5.24 13.01
CA HIS A 116 -11.69 4.44 14.11
C HIS A 116 -10.60 3.91 15.06
N MET A 117 -9.56 4.72 15.28
CA MET A 117 -8.49 4.37 16.20
C MET A 117 -8.97 4.47 17.66
N PRO A 118 -8.74 3.46 18.52
CA PRO A 118 -9.17 3.52 19.91
C PRO A 118 -8.55 4.69 20.68
N LYS A 119 -9.36 5.38 21.49
CA LYS A 119 -8.93 6.53 22.30
C LYS A 119 -7.74 6.20 23.22
N SER A 120 -7.73 4.99 23.80
CA SER A 120 -6.61 4.51 24.63
C SER A 120 -5.28 4.48 23.89
N THR A 121 -5.27 4.15 22.59
CA THR A 121 -4.06 4.11 21.77
C THR A 121 -3.57 5.52 21.42
N ILE A 122 -4.51 6.44 21.19
CA ILE A 122 -4.21 7.86 20.97
C ILE A 122 -3.59 8.47 22.23
N GLU A 123 -4.22 8.29 23.39
CA GLU A 123 -3.72 8.80 24.67
C GLU A 123 -2.35 8.21 25.04
N ALA A 124 -2.14 6.91 24.80
CA ALA A 124 -0.85 6.27 25.01
C ALA A 124 0.24 6.89 24.12
N SER A 125 -0.09 7.28 22.89
CA SER A 125 0.84 7.93 21.97
C SER A 125 1.15 9.37 22.36
N LEU A 126 0.17 10.09 22.93
CA LEU A 126 0.34 11.47 23.45
C LEU A 126 1.22 11.53 24.69
N LYS A 127 1.09 10.56 25.60
CA LYS A 127 1.84 10.50 26.87
C LYS A 127 3.26 9.94 26.71
N MET A 128 3.59 9.36 25.55
CA MET A 128 4.89 8.76 25.32
C MET A 128 5.99 9.83 25.28
N GLU A 129 7.13 9.54 25.92
CA GLU A 129 8.27 10.47 26.00
C GLU A 129 8.74 10.95 24.62
N LYS A 130 9.04 12.26 24.54
CA LYS A 130 9.44 12.98 23.31
C LYS A 130 10.71 12.45 22.64
N THR A 131 11.47 11.60 23.32
CA THR A 131 12.81 11.14 22.90
C THR A 131 12.80 9.93 21.97
N LYS A 132 11.68 9.21 21.82
CA LYS A 132 11.66 7.88 21.16
C LYS A 132 11.28 7.86 19.67
N GLY A 133 11.38 8.98 18.97
CA GLY A 133 11.11 9.07 17.53
C GLY A 133 12.11 9.97 16.82
N VAL A 134 12.81 9.40 15.83
CA VAL A 134 13.72 10.11 14.94
C VAL A 134 13.10 10.13 13.55
N TYR A 135 12.95 11.34 13.03
CA TYR A 135 12.63 11.59 11.65
C TYR A 135 13.90 11.42 10.82
N LEU A 136 13.85 10.57 9.80
CA LEU A 136 14.99 10.17 9.00
C LEU A 136 14.61 10.27 7.53
N LEU A 137 15.52 10.82 6.74
CA LEU A 137 15.38 10.93 5.30
C LEU A 137 16.51 10.13 4.68
N TYR A 138 16.17 9.06 3.99
CA TYR A 138 17.13 8.22 3.29
C TYR A 138 17.04 8.43 1.79
N GLU A 139 18.18 8.29 1.15
CA GLU A 139 18.34 8.49 -0.28
C GLU A 139 18.72 7.15 -0.93
N GLY A 140 18.17 6.90 -2.10
CA GLY A 140 18.40 5.65 -2.82
C GLY A 140 18.23 5.78 -4.32
N ARG A 141 18.71 4.76 -5.01
CA ARG A 141 18.45 4.52 -6.43
C ARG A 141 17.69 3.22 -6.59
N GLY A 142 16.64 3.23 -7.40
CA GLY A 142 15.87 2.05 -7.76
C GLY A 142 16.33 1.42 -9.08
N PRO A 143 15.65 0.36 -9.52
CA PRO A 143 15.84 -0.21 -10.85
C PRO A 143 15.68 0.87 -11.93
N GLY A 144 16.45 0.74 -13.02
CA GLY A 144 16.43 1.71 -14.14
C GLY A 144 17.00 3.09 -13.79
N GLY A 145 17.73 3.23 -12.67
CA GLY A 145 18.36 4.49 -12.28
C GLY A 145 17.41 5.52 -11.65
N SER A 146 16.18 5.13 -11.29
CA SER A 146 15.21 6.00 -10.61
C SER A 146 15.75 6.56 -9.30
N SER A 147 15.52 7.83 -9.00
CA SER A 147 15.86 8.44 -7.69
C SER A 147 14.75 8.15 -6.68
N LEU A 148 15.13 7.79 -5.45
CA LEU A 148 14.21 7.50 -4.35
C LEU A 148 14.55 8.40 -3.15
N LEU A 149 13.51 9.03 -2.60
CA LEU A 149 13.56 9.73 -1.32
C LEU A 149 12.64 9.02 -0.35
N ILE A 150 13.19 8.47 0.73
CA ILE A 150 12.47 7.62 1.68
C ILE A 150 12.39 8.35 3.00
N GLU A 151 11.19 8.84 3.31
CA GLU A 151 10.85 9.43 4.60
C GLU A 151 10.50 8.32 5.59
N ALA A 152 11.20 8.30 6.74
CA ALA A 152 11.01 7.30 7.76
C ALA A 152 10.89 7.95 9.14
N LEU A 153 10.02 7.38 9.96
CA LEU A 153 9.88 7.72 11.36
C LEU A 153 10.11 6.46 12.18
N SER A 154 11.21 6.45 12.94
CA SER A 154 11.67 5.25 13.64
C SER A 154 12.12 5.57 15.06
N ASN A 155 12.02 4.60 15.96
CA ASN A 155 12.65 4.65 17.28
C ASN A 155 14.15 4.31 17.24
N SER A 156 14.62 3.63 16.19
CA SER A 156 16.01 3.24 15.99
C SER A 156 16.43 3.57 14.57
N GLY A 157 17.35 4.52 14.42
CA GLY A 157 17.89 4.91 13.11
C GLY A 157 18.73 3.81 12.49
N SER A 158 19.62 3.17 13.25
CA SER A 158 20.51 2.11 12.76
C SER A 158 19.74 0.90 12.24
N LYS A 159 18.70 0.45 12.96
CA LYS A 159 17.84 -0.64 12.50
C LYS A 159 17.08 -0.24 11.24
N CYS A 160 16.49 0.96 11.22
CA CYS A 160 15.73 1.45 10.08
C CYS A 160 16.60 1.56 8.81
N HIS A 161 17.82 2.08 8.93
CA HIS A 161 18.79 2.14 7.84
C HIS A 161 19.12 0.74 7.30
N SER A 162 19.41 -0.22 8.19
CA SER A 162 19.70 -1.61 7.79
C SER A 162 18.52 -2.27 7.07
N ASP A 163 17.31 -2.10 7.61
CA ASP A 163 16.09 -2.65 7.03
C ASP A 163 15.82 -2.04 5.64
N ILE A 164 15.96 -0.72 5.47
CA ILE A 164 15.79 -0.02 4.19
C ILE A 164 16.84 -0.47 3.18
N LYS A 165 18.11 -0.53 3.57
CA LYS A 165 19.20 -1.02 2.71
C LYS A 165 18.92 -2.44 2.24
N HIS A 166 18.47 -3.32 3.13
CA HIS A 166 18.10 -4.69 2.79
C HIS A 166 16.93 -4.74 1.79
N ILE A 167 15.89 -3.93 2.00
CA ILE A 167 14.73 -3.84 1.11
C ILE A 167 15.16 -3.36 -0.29
N LEU A 168 15.97 -2.30 -0.38
CA LEU A 168 16.43 -1.78 -1.66
C LEU A 168 17.26 -2.83 -2.42
N ASN A 169 18.27 -3.41 -1.76
CA ASN A 169 19.15 -4.41 -2.38
C ASN A 169 18.39 -5.63 -2.88
N LYS A 170 17.39 -6.10 -2.13
CA LYS A 170 16.57 -7.24 -2.52
C LYS A 170 15.74 -7.00 -3.79
N ASN A 171 15.40 -5.74 -4.08
CA ASN A 171 14.55 -5.35 -5.20
C ASN A 171 15.32 -4.64 -6.32
N GLY A 172 16.65 -4.82 -6.40
CA GLY A 172 17.48 -4.26 -7.47
C GLY A 172 17.75 -2.75 -7.35
N GLY A 173 17.56 -2.17 -6.16
CA GLY A 173 17.98 -0.81 -5.82
C GLY A 173 19.18 -0.80 -4.87
N MET A 174 19.61 0.40 -4.47
CA MET A 174 20.67 0.62 -3.51
C MET A 174 20.47 1.93 -2.74
N MET A 175 21.05 2.02 -1.54
CA MET A 175 21.25 3.31 -0.90
C MET A 175 22.26 4.13 -1.71
N ALA A 176 21.98 5.41 -1.91
CA ALA A 176 22.83 6.30 -2.70
C ALA A 176 22.77 7.70 -2.12
N GLU A 177 23.92 8.34 -1.96
CA GLU A 177 24.01 9.75 -1.59
C GLU A 177 23.77 10.64 -2.83
N GLY A 178 23.15 11.81 -2.65
CA GLY A 178 22.93 12.80 -3.71
C GLY A 178 21.62 12.65 -4.48
N ALA A 179 20.80 11.63 -4.20
CA ALA A 179 19.46 11.52 -4.80
C ALA A 179 18.55 12.67 -4.32
N ARG A 180 18.82 13.25 -3.15
CA ARG A 180 18.07 14.40 -2.63
C ARG A 180 18.13 15.64 -3.52
N HIS A 181 19.18 15.83 -4.33
CA HIS A 181 19.23 16.93 -5.29
C HIS A 181 18.19 16.79 -6.41
N SER A 182 17.60 15.61 -6.59
CA SER A 182 16.47 15.40 -7.50
C SER A 182 15.12 15.78 -6.90
N PHE A 183 15.05 16.19 -5.62
CA PHE A 183 13.80 16.43 -4.91
C PHE A 183 13.81 17.76 -4.17
N ASP A 184 12.86 18.63 -4.52
CA ASP A 184 12.56 19.85 -3.77
C ASP A 184 11.24 19.71 -3.01
N LYS A 185 11.24 20.13 -1.74
CA LYS A 185 10.00 20.23 -0.95
C LYS A 185 9.26 21.49 -1.36
N LYS A 186 8.16 21.33 -2.11
CA LYS A 186 7.26 22.41 -2.52
C LYS A 186 5.91 22.29 -1.83
N GLY A 187 5.28 23.41 -1.50
CA GLY A 187 3.86 23.45 -1.14
C GLY A 187 3.01 23.34 -2.41
N VAL A 188 1.90 22.61 -2.35
CA VAL A 188 0.96 22.50 -3.49
C VAL A 188 -0.42 22.90 -3.02
N ILE A 189 -0.99 23.92 -3.65
CA ILE A 189 -2.37 24.33 -3.45
C ILE A 189 -3.18 23.83 -4.65
N VAL A 190 -4.24 23.11 -4.36
CA VAL A 190 -5.20 22.64 -5.37
C VAL A 190 -6.40 23.57 -5.33
N VAL A 191 -6.74 24.17 -6.46
CA VAL A 191 -7.92 25.03 -6.63
C VAL A 191 -8.80 24.47 -7.74
N GLY A 192 -10.11 24.64 -7.58
CA GLY A 192 -11.07 24.32 -8.64
C GLY A 192 -11.05 25.36 -9.76
N VAL A 193 -11.70 25.03 -10.87
CA VAL A 193 -11.89 25.92 -12.03
C VAL A 193 -13.07 26.89 -11.87
N GLU A 194 -13.66 26.97 -10.68
CA GLU A 194 -14.77 27.88 -10.38
C GLU A 194 -14.39 28.81 -9.23
N ASP A 195 -14.67 30.10 -9.39
CA ASP A 195 -14.56 31.08 -8.32
C ASP A 195 -15.76 30.99 -7.36
N LYS A 196 -15.76 31.75 -6.26
CA LYS A 196 -16.84 31.82 -5.27
C LYS A 196 -18.20 32.17 -5.88
N GLU A 197 -18.21 32.89 -6.99
CA GLU A 197 -19.41 33.26 -7.75
C GLU A 197 -19.82 32.19 -8.78
N LYS A 198 -19.20 31.00 -8.77
CA LYS A 198 -19.37 29.92 -9.77
C LYS A 198 -19.08 30.36 -11.21
N LYS A 199 -18.19 31.33 -11.36
CA LYS A 199 -17.66 31.74 -12.66
C LYS A 199 -16.47 30.86 -13.01
N ALA A 200 -16.39 30.44 -14.26
CA ALA A 200 -15.24 29.72 -14.76
C ALA A 200 -13.98 30.59 -14.60
N VAL A 201 -12.90 29.95 -14.16
CA VAL A 201 -11.58 30.53 -14.02
C VAL A 201 -10.69 29.92 -15.08
N ASP A 202 -10.31 30.75 -16.03
CA ASP A 202 -9.45 30.38 -17.15
C ASP A 202 -8.00 30.22 -16.67
N LEU A 203 -7.17 29.51 -17.45
CA LEU A 203 -5.74 29.35 -17.14
C LEU A 203 -5.02 30.71 -17.02
N GLU A 204 -5.35 31.67 -17.88
CA GLU A 204 -4.77 33.02 -17.85
C GLU A 204 -5.07 33.71 -16.51
N ARG A 205 -6.34 33.68 -16.08
CA ARG A 205 -6.75 34.25 -14.80
C ARG A 205 -6.11 33.52 -13.61
N ALA A 206 -5.99 32.20 -13.68
CA ALA A 206 -5.32 31.40 -12.66
C ALA A 206 -3.83 31.76 -12.54
N LEU A 207 -3.14 31.99 -13.66
CA LEU A 207 -1.74 32.40 -13.69
C LEU A 207 -1.54 33.80 -13.11
N GLU A 208 -2.39 34.77 -13.45
CA GLU A 208 -2.35 36.12 -12.85
C GLU A 208 -2.45 36.06 -11.31
N LEU A 209 -3.48 35.37 -10.81
CA LEU A 209 -3.70 35.21 -9.37
C LEU A 209 -2.57 34.45 -8.69
N ALA A 210 -1.98 33.46 -9.37
CA ALA A 210 -0.86 32.69 -8.86
C ALA A 210 0.41 33.55 -8.74
N ILE A 211 0.68 34.42 -9.71
CA ILE A 211 1.79 35.38 -9.67
C ILE A 211 1.60 36.37 -8.51
N GLU A 212 0.40 36.93 -8.36
CA GLU A 212 0.07 37.83 -7.24
C GLU A 212 0.23 37.15 -5.87
N ALA A 213 -0.13 35.86 -5.78
CA ALA A 213 0.02 35.06 -4.58
C ALA A 213 1.46 34.57 -4.33
N GLY A 214 2.37 34.74 -5.28
CA GLY A 214 3.76 34.31 -5.20
C GLY A 214 3.98 32.80 -5.43
N ALA A 215 3.13 32.16 -6.24
CA ALA A 215 3.35 30.82 -6.74
C ALA A 215 4.51 30.79 -7.76
N GLU A 216 5.23 29.67 -7.79
CA GLU A 216 6.35 29.43 -8.69
C GLU A 216 5.90 28.80 -10.01
N ASP A 217 4.89 27.94 -9.96
CA ASP A 217 4.41 27.19 -11.11
C ASP A 217 2.91 26.89 -10.97
N VAL A 218 2.20 26.75 -12.10
CA VAL A 218 0.77 26.40 -12.15
C VAL A 218 0.58 25.32 -13.21
N LYS A 219 -0.08 24.24 -12.83
CA LYS A 219 -0.41 23.13 -13.74
C LYS A 219 -1.90 22.83 -13.73
N GLU A 220 -2.47 22.69 -14.92
CA GLU A 220 -3.80 22.13 -15.10
C GLU A 220 -3.73 20.60 -15.07
N THR A 221 -4.69 19.98 -14.40
CA THR A 221 -4.75 18.52 -14.18
C THR A 221 -6.18 18.13 -13.86
N GLU A 222 -6.48 16.85 -13.99
CA GLU A 222 -7.76 16.29 -13.58
C GLU A 222 -7.66 15.70 -12.16
N ASP A 223 -8.78 15.72 -11.42
CA ASP A 223 -8.94 15.01 -10.16
C ASP A 223 -9.41 13.56 -10.35
N GLU A 224 -9.71 12.84 -9.26
CA GLU A 224 -10.16 11.44 -9.32
C GLU A 224 -11.56 11.29 -9.99
N GLU A 225 -12.30 12.39 -10.15
CA GLU A 225 -13.60 12.45 -10.82
C GLU A 225 -13.48 13.03 -12.24
N GLU A 226 -12.27 13.12 -12.80
CA GLU A 226 -11.96 13.69 -14.12
C GLU A 226 -12.38 15.18 -14.25
N LYS A 227 -12.44 15.91 -13.13
CA LYS A 227 -12.71 17.36 -13.14
C LYS A 227 -11.42 18.15 -13.23
N ASN A 228 -11.42 19.18 -14.07
CA ASN A 228 -10.30 20.09 -14.20
C ASN A 228 -10.05 20.84 -12.89
N ILE A 229 -8.80 20.86 -12.47
CA ILE A 229 -8.29 21.55 -11.30
C ILE A 229 -6.94 22.19 -11.64
N PHE A 230 -6.61 23.30 -10.97
CA PHE A 230 -5.27 23.88 -11.04
C PHE A 230 -4.45 23.51 -9.80
N LYS A 231 -3.21 23.08 -10.02
CA LYS A 231 -2.19 22.86 -8.99
C LYS A 231 -1.18 23.99 -9.05
N ALA A 232 -1.16 24.85 -8.04
CA ALA A 232 -0.16 25.89 -7.88
C ALA A 232 0.95 25.41 -6.92
N TYR A 233 2.20 25.54 -7.33
CA TYR A 233 3.38 25.15 -6.58
C TYR A 233 4.03 26.37 -5.91
N LEU A 234 4.40 26.22 -4.64
CA LEU A 234 4.98 27.28 -3.80
C LEU A 234 6.33 26.84 -3.25
N ILE A 235 7.35 27.70 -3.34
CA ILE A 235 8.69 27.46 -2.77
C ILE A 235 8.69 27.55 -1.24
N LYS A 236 7.90 28.49 -0.69
CA LYS A 236 7.79 28.71 0.75
C LYS A 236 6.40 28.39 1.22
N ILE A 237 6.31 27.41 2.13
CA ILE A 237 5.15 27.27 3.00
C ILE A 237 5.23 28.46 3.97
N TYR A 238 4.63 29.59 3.61
CA TYR A 238 4.35 30.62 4.60
C TYR A 238 3.29 30.03 5.53
N ASN A 239 3.72 29.56 6.71
CA ASN A 239 2.82 29.50 7.86
C ASN A 239 2.45 30.94 8.19
N LYS A 240 1.49 31.50 7.47
CA LYS A 240 0.86 32.75 7.86
C LYS A 240 0.03 32.39 9.09
N SER A 241 0.63 32.56 10.27
CA SER A 241 -0.09 32.51 11.54
C SER A 241 -1.34 33.39 11.38
N PRO A 242 -2.54 32.90 11.72
CA PRO A 242 -3.70 33.77 11.76
C PRO A 242 -3.41 34.85 12.81
N MET A 243 -3.44 36.10 12.38
CA MET A 243 -3.63 37.26 13.25
C MET A 243 -5.01 37.18 13.89
#